data_AF-A0A9E9L5Q1-F1
#
_entry.id   AF-A0A9E9L5Q1-F1
#
_cell.length_a   1.000
_cell.length_b   1.000
_cell.length_c   1.000
_cell.angle_alpha   90.00
_cell.angle_beta   90.00
_cell.angle_gamma   90.00
#
_symmetry.space_group_name_H-M   'P 1'
#
loop_
_entity.id
_entity.type
_entity.pdbx_description
1 polymer ?
#
loop_
_entity_poly.entity_id
_entity_poly.type
_entity_poly.pdbx_seq_one_letter_code
_entity_poly.pdbx_strand_id
1 'polypeptide(L)' 'MKKADLSKTYRIRGEFTEQIKSLSLDFIIETKERIEEADIINALLYKHLNDIKAKDVTKYIEEVKKAD' A
#
# COMPACT_ATOMS: atom_id res chain seq x y z
N MET A 1 14.13 -20.63 -7.69
CA MET A 1 12.97 -20.31 -6.82
C MET A 1 12.02 -19.43 -7.63
N LYS A 2 10.74 -19.79 -7.75
CA LYS A 2 9.75 -18.94 -8.41
C LYS A 2 9.57 -17.69 -7.55
N LYS A 3 9.59 -16.49 -8.14
CA LYS A 3 9.40 -15.21 -7.42
C LYS A 3 8.09 -15.14 -6.62
N ALA A 4 7.12 -16.01 -6.92
CA ALA A 4 5.84 -16.12 -6.23
C ALA A 4 5.94 -16.59 -4.76
N ASP A 5 7.00 -17.29 -4.37
CA ASP A 5 7.15 -17.84 -3.00
C ASP A 5 7.72 -16.85 -1.96
N LEU A 6 7.90 -15.58 -2.32
CA LEU A 6 8.50 -14.57 -1.43
C LEU A 6 7.48 -13.50 -1.00
N SER A 7 6.39 -13.93 -0.37
CA SER A 7 5.54 -13.01 0.37
C SER A 7 6.17 -12.67 1.73
N LYS A 8 6.07 -11.41 2.14
CA LYS A 8 6.48 -10.96 3.47
C LYS A 8 5.35 -10.14 4.08
N THR A 9 5.09 -10.36 5.35
CA THR A 9 4.11 -9.56 6.10
C THR A 9 4.77 -8.27 6.56
N TYR A 10 4.22 -7.13 6.15
CA TYR A 10 4.62 -5.80 6.61
C TYR A 10 3.53 -5.22 7.49
N ARG A 11 3.92 -4.44 8.50
CA ARG A 11 2.97 -3.67 9.31
C ARG A 11 2.59 -2.40 8.55
N ILE A 12 1.30 -2.24 8.31
CA ILE A 12 0.71 -1.02 7.77
C ILE A 12 0.03 -0.27 8.92
N ARG A 13 0.12 1.06 8.93
CA ARG A 13 -0.51 1.90 9.97
C ARG A 13 -2.03 1.92 9.77
N GLY A 14 -2.78 2.07 10.87
CA GLY A 14 -4.24 2.01 10.87
C GLY A 14 -4.89 2.98 9.88
N GLU A 15 -4.40 4.21 9.80
CA GLU A 15 -4.87 5.23 8.86
C GLU A 15 -4.87 4.75 7.40
N PHE A 16 -3.81 4.06 6.98
CA PHE A 16 -3.69 3.55 5.62
C PHE A 16 -4.53 2.29 5.44
N THR A 17 -4.64 1.44 6.45
CA THR A 17 -5.48 0.23 6.40
C THR A 17 -6.95 0.58 6.20
N GLU A 18 -7.46 1.59 6.91
CA GLU A 18 -8.85 2.05 6.75
C GLU A 18 -9.10 2.62 5.35
N GLN A 19 -8.16 3.42 4.84
CA GLN A 19 -8.23 3.96 3.48
C GLN A 19 -8.18 2.86 2.41
N ILE A 20 -7.28 1.88 2.54
CA ILE A 20 -7.16 0.76 1.60
C ILE A 20 -8.46 -0.06 1.58
N LYS A 21 -9.06 -0.29 2.75
CA LYS A 21 -10.34 -0.99 2.85
C LYS A 21 -11.48 -0.23 2.17
N SER A 22 -11.55 1.10 2.33
CA SER A 22 -12.53 1.92 1.63
C SER A 22 -12.33 1.84 0.11
N LEU A 23 -11.09 2.00 -0.36
CA LEU A 23 -10.76 1.94 -1.79
C LEU A 23 -11.11 0.58 -2.40
N SER A 24 -10.91 -0.52 -1.66
CA SER A 24 -11.31 -1.85 -2.12
C SER A 24 -12.81 -1.92 -2.37
N LEU A 25 -13.64 -1.40 -1.47
CA LEU A 25 -15.09 -1.36 -1.66
C LEU A 25 -15.49 -0.47 -2.85
N ASP A 26 -14.91 0.72 -2.95
CA ASP A 26 -15.20 1.67 -4.01
C ASP A 26 -14.86 1.08 -5.39
N PHE A 27 -13.69 0.44 -5.50
CA PHE A 27 -13.28 -0.18 -6.76
C PHE A 27 -14.14 -1.40 -7.12
N ILE A 28 -14.60 -2.18 -6.14
CA ILE A 28 -15.54 -3.28 -6.41
C ILE A 28 -16.84 -2.73 -7.02
N ILE A 29 -17.34 -1.59 -6.51
CA ILE A 29 -18.55 -0.96 -7.03
C ILE A 29 -18.32 -0.45 -8.46
N GLU A 30 -17.17 0.18 -8.71
CA GLU A 30 -16.80 0.75 -10.00
C GLU A 30 -16.60 -0.33 -11.08
N THR A 31 -15.79 -1.34 -10.79
CA THR A 31 -15.39 -2.37 -11.77
C THR A 31 -16.38 -3.53 -11.85
N LYS A 32 -17.23 -3.70 -10.83
CA LYS A 32 -18.09 -4.89 -10.61
C LYS A 32 -17.30 -6.19 -10.45
N GLU A 33 -16.01 -6.09 -10.12
CA GLU A 33 -15.12 -7.22 -9.89
C GLU A 33 -14.56 -7.17 -8.47
N ARG A 34 -14.25 -8.34 -7.91
CA ARG A 34 -13.62 -8.41 -6.59
C ARG A 34 -12.17 -7.96 -6.70
N ILE A 35 -11.82 -6.89 -6.00
CA ILE A 35 -10.45 -6.39 -5.89
C ILE A 35 -9.97 -6.56 -4.45
N GLU A 36 -8.88 -7.31 -4.26
CA GLU A 36 -8.33 -7.55 -2.93
C GLU A 36 -7.49 -6.37 -2.43
N GLU A 37 -7.42 -6.18 -1.11
CA GLU A 37 -6.56 -5.15 -0.50
C GLU A 37 -5.08 -5.34 -0.91
N ALA A 38 -4.65 -6.60 -1.06
CA ALA A 38 -3.32 -6.94 -1.54
C ALA A 38 -3.05 -6.41 -2.95
N ASP A 39 -4.04 -6.45 -3.84
CA ASP A 39 -3.89 -5.93 -5.21
C ASP A 39 -3.70 -4.41 -5.19
N ILE A 40 -4.44 -3.70 -4.34
CA ILE A 40 -4.33 -2.24 -4.17
C ILE A 40 -2.93 -1.87 -3.67
N ILE A 41 -2.43 -2.58 -2.65
CA ILE A 41 -1.09 -2.34 -2.10
C ILE A 41 -0.02 -2.60 -3.18
N ASN A 42 -0.14 -3.71 -3.91
CA ASN A 42 0.81 -4.03 -4.97
C ASN A 42 0.74 -3.03 -6.14
N ALA A 43 -0.44 -2.53 -6.48
CA ALA A 43 -0.61 -1.48 -7.49
C ALA A 43 0.04 -0.16 -7.06
N LEU A 44 -0.10 0.23 -5.78
CA LEU A 44 0.57 1.40 -5.21
C LEU A 44 2.10 1.26 -5.28
N LEU A 45 2.62 0.09 -4.91
CA LEU A 45 4.05 -0.19 -5.03
C LEU A 45 4.49 -0.17 -6.49
N TYR A 46 3.77 -0.83 -7.39
CA TYR A 46 4.10 -0.85 -8.81
C TYR A 46 4.18 0.56 -9.41
N LYS A 47 3.25 1.44 -9.02
CA LYS A 47 3.17 2.82 -9.51
C LYS A 47 4.28 3.73 -8.98
N HIS A 48 4.76 3.52 -7.75
CA HIS A 48 5.61 4.50 -7.06
C HIS A 48 6.98 3.99 -6.62
N LEU A 49 7.22 2.68 -6.59
CA LEU A 49 8.46 2.11 -6.05
C LEU A 49 9.70 2.48 -6.86
N ASN A 50 9.57 2.69 -8.18
CA ASN A 50 10.70 3.08 -9.02
C ASN A 50 11.10 4.56 -8.83
N ASP A 51 10.18 5.38 -8.34
CA ASP A 51 10.37 6.84 -8.21
C ASP A 51 10.66 7.27 -6.77
N ILE A 52 10.53 6.36 -5.79
CA ILE A 52 10.72 6.69 -4.38
C ILE A 52 12.19 7.03 -4.09
N LYS A 53 12.42 8.19 -3.45
CA LYS A 53 13.76 8.63 -3.05
C LYS A 53 13.92 8.51 -1.54
N ALA A 54 15.17 8.41 -1.10
CA ALA A 54 15.51 8.37 0.32
C ALA A 54 14.90 9.54 1.11
N LYS A 55 14.85 10.74 0.51
CA LYS A 55 14.25 11.94 1.11
C LYS A 55 12.76 11.78 1.41
N ASP A 56 12.02 11.08 0.54
CA ASP A 56 10.58 10.84 0.72
C ASP A 56 10.32 9.94 1.92
N VAL A 57 11.17 8.91 2.09
CA VAL A 57 11.11 8.00 3.23
C VAL A 57 11.49 8.72 4.52
N THR A 58 12.55 9.54 4.52
CA THR A 58 12.97 10.30 5.70
C THR A 58 11.88 11.28 6.13
N LYS A 59 11.27 12.00 5.17
CA LYS A 59 10.17 12.92 5.43
C LYS A 59 8.96 12.21 6.06
N TYR A 60 8.56 11.06 5.51
CA TYR A 60 7.50 10.24 6.11
C TYR A 60 7.83 9.81 7.55
N ILE A 61 9.09 9.42 7.81
CA ILE A 61 9.50 9.04 9.16
C ILE A 61 9.39 10.23 10.13
N GLU A 62 9.73 11.43 9.69
CA GLU A 62 9.72 12.62 10.54
C GLU A 62 8.31 13.15 10.78
N GLU A 63 7.50 13.28 9.73
CA GLU A 63 6.18 13.92 9.79
C GLU A 63 5.09 12.97 10.28
N VAL A 64 5.18 11.69 9.93
CA VAL A 64 4.14 10.70 10.22
C VAL A 64 4.62 9.76 11.32
N LYS A 65 5.82 9.17 11.16
CA LYS A 65 6.26 8.12 12.10
C LYS A 65 6.62 8.63 13.49
N LYS A 66 7.23 9.82 13.60
CA LYS A 66 7.66 10.43 14.88
C LYS A 66 6.62 11.37 15.49
N ALA A 67 5.59 11.75 14.75
CA ALA A 67 4.51 12.61 15.25
C ALA A 67 3.47 11.82 16.07
N ASP A 68 3.44 10.49 15.91
CA ASP A 68 2.84 9.53 16.85
C ASP A 68 3.83 9.13 17.96
#